data_AF-F3C035-F1
#
_entry.id   AF-F3C035-F1
#
_cell.length_a   1.000
_cell.length_b   1.000
_cell.length_c   1.000
_cell.angle_alpha   90.00
_cell.angle_beta   90.00
_cell.angle_gamma   90.00
#
_symmetry.space_group_name_H-M   'P 1'
#
loop_
_entity.id
_entity.type
_entity.pdbx_description
1 polymer ?
#
loop_
_entity_poly.entity_id
_entity_poly.type
_entity_poly.pdbx_seq_one_letter_code
_entity_poly.pdbx_strand_id
1 'polypeptide(L)'
;MKGSQHSAPKHAIAADNSPPAASLKGLAPGLVPATIGLIIAAALVWVALISSPQQQDQLVQAWGGSQAAAIGLALRQINADTQSAASGATLVQTLQSNDAYALLAAQDRFTRWDGLAGARLYPKGLADVDTQGALPVSFATLDMLNKAAQGEVVAPEARKVGERWLIYSAAPVRAAPTQPVVGTLLLAFDLQRLLNALPALPAEAGQVVLSQQFGNGPAQVFLQRGQADGGKQQVFDTGYSGWKLEFTPGPGLKTSPSVVLLLLALVIAAAGVLLGLHRSERALQRRICADARQLDQLLQELSRGKAVKPFGLSLPALSGLAQALARVSLRSQPQAVP
;
A
#
# COMPACT_ATOMS: atom_id res chain seq x y z
N MET A 1 -39.02 -59.94 -76.52
CA MET A 1 -38.25 -61.00 -75.82
C MET A 1 -37.34 -60.35 -74.79
N LYS A 2 -37.28 -60.97 -73.60
CA LYS A 2 -36.29 -60.84 -72.49
C LYS A 2 -35.04 -60.00 -72.86
N GLY A 3 -34.63 -58.98 -72.13
CA GLY A 3 -34.35 -58.95 -70.69
C GLY A 3 -32.87 -59.23 -70.47
N SER A 4 -32.09 -58.23 -70.02
CA SER A 4 -31.00 -58.38 -69.03
C SER A 4 -30.31 -57.03 -68.81
N GLN A 5 -30.41 -56.54 -67.59
CA GLN A 5 -29.62 -55.46 -67.02
C GLN A 5 -28.24 -56.01 -66.69
N HIS A 6 -27.15 -55.29 -66.96
CA HIS A 6 -25.88 -55.46 -66.26
C HIS A 6 -25.28 -54.09 -65.94
N SER A 7 -25.41 -53.71 -64.67
CA SER A 7 -24.78 -52.55 -64.05
C SER A 7 -23.32 -52.85 -63.74
N ALA A 8 -22.40 -52.00 -64.18
CA ALA A 8 -21.01 -51.98 -63.71
C ALA A 8 -20.81 -50.78 -62.75
N PRO A 9 -20.40 -50.97 -61.49
CA PRO A 9 -20.17 -49.85 -60.60
C PRO A 9 -18.76 -49.30 -60.78
N LYS A 10 -18.73 -48.04 -61.19
CA LYS A 10 -17.59 -47.11 -61.18
C LYS A 10 -17.12 -46.92 -59.73
N HIS A 11 -16.00 -47.53 -59.32
CA HIS A 11 -15.36 -47.22 -58.05
C HIS A 11 -14.53 -45.94 -58.21
N ALA A 12 -15.10 -44.82 -57.74
CA ALA A 12 -14.39 -43.56 -57.55
C ALA A 12 -13.63 -43.60 -56.22
N ILE A 13 -12.35 -43.21 -56.28
CA ILE A 13 -11.48 -43.02 -55.12
C ILE A 13 -11.90 -41.69 -54.48
N ALA A 14 -12.54 -41.74 -53.31
CA ALA A 14 -12.78 -40.56 -52.48
C ALA A 14 -11.58 -40.38 -51.53
N ALA A 15 -10.71 -39.42 -51.84
CA ALA A 15 -9.70 -38.94 -50.91
C ALA A 15 -10.33 -37.90 -49.97
N ASP A 16 -10.69 -38.32 -48.76
CA ASP A 16 -11.11 -37.42 -47.69
C ASP A 16 -9.87 -36.87 -46.99
N ASN A 17 -9.47 -35.65 -47.35
CA ASN A 17 -8.35 -34.91 -46.75
C ASN A 17 -8.90 -33.90 -45.74
N SER A 18 -9.39 -34.39 -44.60
CA SER A 18 -9.67 -33.55 -43.43
C SER A 18 -8.57 -33.80 -42.38
N PRO A 19 -7.80 -32.78 -41.95
CA PRO A 19 -6.79 -32.99 -40.91
C PRO A 19 -7.49 -33.43 -39.62
N PRO A 20 -7.03 -34.50 -38.94
CA PRO A 20 -7.67 -34.98 -37.73
C PRO A 20 -7.59 -33.90 -36.64
N ALA A 21 -8.74 -33.58 -36.04
CA ALA A 21 -8.81 -32.67 -34.90
C ALA A 21 -7.81 -33.12 -33.82
N ALA A 22 -6.93 -32.22 -33.40
CA ALA A 22 -5.91 -32.49 -32.39
C ALA A 22 -6.59 -32.96 -31.10
N SER A 23 -6.51 -34.26 -30.80
CA SER A 23 -7.08 -34.82 -29.58
C SER A 23 -6.31 -34.27 -28.37
N LEU A 24 -7.00 -33.71 -27.38
CA LEU A 24 -6.44 -33.22 -26.12
C LEU A 24 -5.57 -34.27 -25.40
N LYS A 25 -5.81 -35.58 -25.63
CA LYS A 25 -4.97 -36.68 -25.13
C LYS A 25 -3.56 -36.73 -25.73
N GLY A 26 -3.32 -36.09 -26.88
CA GLY A 26 -2.00 -35.96 -27.51
C GLY A 26 -1.14 -34.86 -26.88
N LEU A 27 -1.77 -33.82 -26.32
CA LEU A 27 -1.11 -32.68 -25.65
C LEU A 27 -0.88 -32.92 -24.14
N ALA A 28 -1.43 -34.02 -23.59
CA ALA A 28 -1.34 -34.42 -22.19
C ALA A 28 0.05 -34.28 -21.52
N PRO A 29 1.18 -34.67 -22.14
CA PRO A 29 2.49 -34.56 -21.50
C PRO A 29 3.03 -33.12 -21.43
N GLY A 30 2.49 -32.21 -22.26
CA GLY A 30 2.83 -30.78 -22.26
C GLY A 30 1.97 -29.94 -21.31
N LEU A 31 0.79 -30.44 -20.93
CA LEU A 31 -0.14 -29.71 -20.06
C LEU A 31 0.39 -29.53 -18.64
N VAL A 32 1.07 -30.53 -18.08
CA VAL A 32 1.59 -30.50 -16.69
C VAL A 32 2.60 -29.34 -16.45
N PRO A 33 3.68 -29.17 -17.23
CA PRO A 33 4.59 -28.05 -17.03
C PRO A 33 3.95 -26.68 -17.33
N ALA A 34 3.00 -26.62 -18.28
CA ALA A 34 2.30 -25.38 -18.61
C ALA A 34 1.37 -24.93 -17.46
N THR A 35 0.63 -25.85 -16.84
CA THR A 35 -0.23 -25.52 -15.69
C THR A 35 0.58 -25.12 -14.47
N ILE A 36 1.70 -25.81 -14.20
CA ILE A 36 2.61 -25.44 -13.10
C ILE A 36 3.15 -24.01 -13.30
N GLY A 37 3.62 -23.66 -14.50
CA GLY A 37 4.10 -22.32 -14.81
C GLY A 37 3.05 -21.24 -14.63
N LEU A 38 1.80 -21.50 -15.05
CA LEU A 38 0.68 -20.59 -14.86
C LEU A 38 0.28 -20.42 -13.38
N ILE A 39 0.31 -21.50 -12.59
CA ILE A 39 0.01 -21.43 -11.15
C ILE A 39 1.06 -20.57 -10.43
N ILE A 40 2.35 -20.74 -10.75
CA ILE A 40 3.42 -19.93 -10.16
C ILE A 40 3.28 -18.46 -10.58
N ALA A 41 3.01 -18.19 -11.86
CA ALA A 41 2.78 -16.82 -12.34
C ALA A 41 1.57 -16.17 -11.65
N ALA A 42 0.46 -16.90 -11.51
CA ALA A 42 -0.71 -16.43 -10.79
C ALA A 42 -0.40 -16.13 -9.32
N ALA A 43 0.38 -16.99 -8.65
CA ALA A 43 0.82 -16.75 -7.28
C ALA A 43 1.71 -15.50 -7.17
N LEU A 44 2.61 -15.26 -8.13
CA LEU A 44 3.45 -14.06 -8.16
C LEU A 44 2.67 -12.78 -8.42
N VAL A 45 1.70 -12.81 -9.34
CA VAL A 45 0.78 -11.66 -9.57
C VAL A 45 -0.05 -11.40 -8.32
N TRP A 46 -0.54 -12.46 -7.66
CA TRP A 46 -1.27 -12.37 -6.41
C TRP A 46 -0.43 -11.74 -5.30
N VAL A 47 0.83 -12.17 -5.15
CA VAL A 47 1.79 -11.57 -4.21
C VAL A 47 2.06 -10.10 -4.57
N ALA A 48 2.25 -9.76 -5.84
CA ALA A 48 2.49 -8.38 -6.28
C ALA A 48 1.33 -7.44 -5.95
N LEU A 49 0.09 -7.93 -6.06
CA LEU A 49 -1.11 -7.19 -5.70
C LEU A 49 -1.26 -7.01 -4.18
N ILE A 50 -0.84 -8.01 -3.38
CA ILE A 50 -0.92 -7.98 -1.91
C ILE A 50 0.29 -7.30 -1.25
N SER A 51 1.42 -7.13 -1.95
CA SER A 51 2.63 -6.48 -1.41
C SER A 51 2.59 -4.95 -1.45
N SER A 52 1.68 -4.35 -2.23
CA SER A 52 1.47 -2.90 -2.31
C SER A 52 1.14 -2.15 -1.00
N PRO A 53 0.39 -2.71 -0.01
CA PRO A 53 0.06 -2.00 1.22
C PRO A 53 1.27 -1.79 2.13
N GLN A 54 2.28 -2.67 2.13
CA GLN A 54 3.47 -2.47 2.98
C GLN A 54 4.29 -1.24 2.55
N GLN A 55 4.44 -1.04 1.24
CA GLN A 55 5.14 0.13 0.71
C GLN A 55 4.32 1.41 0.89
N GLN A 56 3.00 1.31 0.76
CA GLN A 56 2.09 2.42 1.05
C GLN A 56 2.14 2.81 2.53
N ASP A 57 2.12 1.85 3.45
CA ASP A 57 2.24 2.09 4.89
C ASP A 57 3.55 2.81 5.24
N GLN A 58 4.68 2.43 4.63
CA GLN A 58 5.95 3.15 4.82
C GLN A 58 5.88 4.60 4.36
N LEU A 59 5.23 4.89 3.22
CA LEU A 59 5.02 6.26 2.75
C LEU A 59 4.08 7.03 3.68
N VAL A 60 3.02 6.39 4.16
CA VAL A 60 2.11 6.97 5.16
C VAL A 60 2.85 7.31 6.45
N GLN A 61 3.71 6.40 6.93
CA GLN A 61 4.56 6.64 8.09
C GLN A 61 5.54 7.81 7.85
N ALA A 62 6.17 7.87 6.68
CA ALA A 62 7.10 8.95 6.36
C ALA A 62 6.40 10.32 6.28
N TRP A 63 5.28 10.40 5.57
CA TRP A 63 4.52 11.65 5.44
C TRP A 63 3.86 12.06 6.75
N GLY A 64 3.04 11.20 7.36
CA GLY A 64 2.37 11.50 8.62
C GLY A 64 3.35 11.72 9.77
N GLY A 65 4.40 10.91 9.86
CA GLY A 65 5.45 11.03 10.86
C GLY A 65 6.24 12.33 10.74
N SER A 66 6.61 12.75 9.52
CA SER A 66 7.32 14.03 9.32
C SER A 66 6.47 15.24 9.73
N GLN A 67 5.17 15.22 9.41
CA GLN A 67 4.24 16.29 9.78
C GLN A 67 4.03 16.33 11.30
N ALA A 68 3.84 15.18 11.95
CA ALA A 68 3.67 15.10 13.41
C ALA A 68 4.94 15.52 14.16
N ALA A 69 6.11 15.11 13.68
CA ALA A 69 7.40 15.51 14.25
C ALA A 69 7.64 17.02 14.13
N ALA A 70 7.25 17.64 13.00
CA ALA A 70 7.34 19.08 12.82
C ALA A 70 6.45 19.85 13.82
N ILE A 71 5.22 19.40 14.02
CA ILE A 71 4.31 19.95 15.06
C ILE A 71 4.92 19.79 16.45
N GLY A 72 5.40 18.60 16.79
CA GLY A 72 6.02 18.32 18.07
C GLY A 72 7.23 19.22 18.34
N LEU A 73 8.08 19.43 17.33
CA LEU A 73 9.23 20.33 17.42
C LEU A 73 8.80 21.78 17.62
N ALA A 74 7.80 22.25 16.86
CA ALA A 74 7.28 23.62 16.98
C ALA A 74 6.65 23.89 18.35
N LEU A 75 5.85 22.95 18.89
CA LEU A 75 5.29 23.04 20.24
C LEU A 75 6.39 23.03 21.31
N ARG A 76 7.43 22.22 21.12
CA ARG A 76 8.60 22.20 22.01
C ARG A 76 9.34 23.53 21.99
N GLN A 77 9.51 24.12 20.81
CA GLN A 77 10.13 25.42 20.66
C GLN A 77 9.31 26.51 21.36
N ILE A 78 7.99 26.54 21.16
CA ILE A 78 7.07 27.46 21.86
C ILE A 78 7.23 27.36 23.39
N ASN A 79 7.28 26.15 23.92
CA ASN A 79 7.46 25.93 25.36
C ASN A 79 8.85 26.39 25.84
N ALA A 80 9.91 26.05 25.09
CA ALA A 80 11.27 26.47 25.41
C ALA A 80 11.44 28.00 25.38
N ASP A 81 10.87 28.67 24.38
CA ASP A 81 10.86 30.14 24.27
C ASP A 81 10.19 30.77 25.49
N THR A 82 9.07 30.20 25.93
CA THR A 82 8.31 30.68 27.10
C THR A 82 9.07 30.47 28.40
N GLN A 83 9.73 29.32 28.56
CA GLN A 83 10.60 29.04 29.71
C GLN A 83 11.82 29.95 29.74
N SER A 84 12.43 30.20 28.57
CA SER A 84 13.56 31.12 28.45
C SER A 84 13.15 32.57 28.72
N ALA A 85 11.95 32.97 28.31
CA ALA A 85 11.40 34.28 28.65
C ALA A 85 11.20 34.40 30.17
N ALA A 86 10.60 33.37 30.80
CA ALA A 86 10.29 33.38 32.23
C ALA A 86 11.52 33.31 33.16
N SER A 87 12.71 32.95 32.67
CA SER A 87 13.94 32.94 33.47
C SER A 87 14.70 34.27 33.50
N GLY A 88 14.18 35.31 32.82
CA GLY A 88 14.84 36.62 32.76
C GLY A 88 14.94 37.31 34.12
N ALA A 89 16.16 37.73 34.51
CA ALA A 89 16.41 38.42 35.78
C ALA A 89 15.54 39.68 35.97
N THR A 90 15.29 40.42 34.89
CA THR A 90 14.41 41.59 34.90
C THR A 90 12.96 41.24 35.28
N LEU A 91 12.43 40.09 34.81
CA LEU A 91 11.06 39.68 35.16
C LEU A 91 10.95 39.28 36.62
N VAL A 92 11.97 38.58 37.15
CA VAL A 92 12.03 38.24 38.58
C VAL A 92 11.98 39.49 39.44
N GLN A 93 12.79 40.50 39.12
CA GLN A 93 12.80 41.77 39.86
C GLN A 93 11.49 42.54 39.71
N THR A 94 10.90 42.54 38.52
CA THR A 94 9.61 43.21 38.25
C THR A 94 8.50 42.59 39.12
N LEU A 95 8.43 41.26 39.17
CA LEU A 95 7.46 40.55 40.02
C LEU A 95 7.69 40.79 41.52
N GLN A 96 8.94 40.85 41.97
CA GLN A 96 9.27 41.11 43.38
C GLN A 96 8.91 42.55 43.80
N SER A 97 9.05 43.52 42.89
CA SER A 97 8.66 44.91 43.16
C SER A 97 7.14 45.10 43.28
N ASN A 98 6.36 44.20 42.67
CA ASN A 98 4.90 44.27 42.57
C ASN A 98 4.37 45.63 42.06
N ASP A 99 5.16 46.33 41.24
CA ASP A 99 4.77 47.60 40.62
C ASP A 99 3.90 47.31 39.39
N ALA A 100 2.64 47.74 39.44
CA ALA A 100 1.67 47.57 38.36
C ALA A 100 2.13 48.17 37.03
N TYR A 101 2.81 49.33 37.06
CA TYR A 101 3.31 49.97 35.83
C TYR A 101 4.46 49.16 35.24
N ALA A 102 5.38 48.66 36.08
CA ALA A 102 6.47 47.81 35.65
C ALA A 102 5.99 46.47 35.09
N LEU A 103 4.95 45.86 35.69
CA LEU A 103 4.31 44.63 35.20
C LEU A 103 3.65 44.83 33.83
N LEU A 104 2.92 45.94 33.64
CA LEU A 104 2.33 46.28 32.33
C LEU A 104 3.42 46.52 31.28
N ALA A 105 4.44 47.32 31.60
CA ALA A 105 5.55 47.58 30.70
C ALA A 105 6.34 46.30 30.34
N ALA A 106 6.42 45.32 31.25
CA ALA A 106 7.02 44.03 30.96
C ALA A 106 6.16 43.19 29.99
N GLN A 107 4.83 43.20 30.15
CA GLN A 107 3.90 42.52 29.24
C GLN A 107 3.95 43.13 27.82
N ASP A 108 3.99 44.45 27.71
CA ASP A 108 4.08 45.19 26.43
C ASP A 108 5.42 45.01 25.69
N ARG A 109 6.44 44.44 26.33
CA ARG A 109 7.69 44.07 25.64
C ARG A 109 7.51 42.83 24.78
N PHE A 110 6.66 41.90 25.21
CA PHE A 110 6.44 40.64 24.52
C PHE A 110 5.55 40.78 23.29
N THR A 111 4.67 41.79 23.24
CA THR A 111 3.84 42.07 22.05
C THR A 111 4.67 42.48 20.83
N ARG A 112 5.94 42.87 21.02
CA ARG A 112 6.88 43.19 19.94
C ARG A 112 7.63 41.97 19.40
N TRP A 113 7.49 40.81 20.02
CA TRP A 113 8.10 39.58 19.54
C TRP A 113 7.30 39.03 18.36
N ASP A 114 8.01 38.51 17.37
CA ASP A 114 7.37 37.94 16.18
C ASP A 114 6.49 36.74 16.55
N GLY A 115 5.26 36.75 16.04
CA GLY A 115 4.26 35.71 16.30
C GLY A 115 3.70 35.66 17.73
N LEU A 116 3.90 36.69 18.57
CA LEU A 116 3.20 36.82 19.86
C LEU A 116 2.00 37.76 19.73
N ALA A 117 0.83 37.27 20.15
CA ALA A 117 -0.37 38.09 20.33
C ALA A 117 -0.33 38.86 21.66
N GLY A 118 0.42 38.38 22.65
CA GLY A 118 0.72 39.11 23.87
C GLY A 118 1.18 38.23 25.03
N ALA A 119 1.25 38.84 26.21
CA ALA A 119 1.71 38.18 27.42
C ALA A 119 0.86 38.57 28.64
N ARG A 120 0.81 37.69 29.62
CA ARG A 120 0.32 37.98 30.98
C ARG A 120 1.34 37.57 32.01
N LEU A 121 1.53 38.44 33.00
CA LEU A 121 2.47 38.24 34.08
C LEU A 121 1.74 38.36 35.41
N TYR A 122 1.82 37.31 36.22
CA TYR A 122 1.16 37.24 37.52
C TYR A 122 2.16 36.98 38.63
N PRO A 123 2.17 37.77 39.72
CA PRO A 123 2.85 37.39 40.95
C PRO A 123 2.29 36.07 41.49
N LYS A 124 3.11 35.36 42.25
CA LYS A 124 2.73 34.05 42.79
C LYS A 124 1.43 34.16 43.60
N GLY A 125 0.43 33.35 43.22
CA GLY A 125 -0.86 33.28 43.91
C GLY A 125 -1.84 34.40 43.55
N LEU A 126 -1.49 35.30 42.62
CA LEU A 126 -2.34 36.41 42.18
C LEU A 126 -2.90 36.22 40.76
N ALA A 127 -2.71 35.05 40.16
CA ALA A 127 -3.39 34.70 38.93
C ALA A 127 -4.89 34.50 39.21
N ASP A 128 -5.74 35.17 38.43
CA ASP A 128 -7.20 35.07 38.56
C ASP A 128 -7.86 34.98 37.19
N VAL A 129 -9.11 34.52 37.18
CA VAL A 129 -9.96 34.46 35.99
C VAL A 129 -10.23 35.87 35.50
N ASP A 130 -9.93 36.12 34.24
CA ASP A 130 -10.26 37.37 33.57
C ASP A 130 -10.74 37.04 32.15
N THR A 131 -12.03 37.19 31.93
CA THR A 131 -12.68 36.91 30.65
C THR A 131 -12.77 38.12 29.73
N GLN A 132 -12.42 39.32 30.21
CA GLN A 132 -12.65 40.58 29.52
C GLN A 132 -11.38 41.18 28.92
N GLY A 133 -10.20 40.83 29.44
CA GLY A 133 -8.94 41.33 28.90
C GLY A 133 -8.59 40.77 27.50
N ALA A 134 -7.65 41.42 26.82
CA ALA A 134 -7.23 41.09 25.45
C ALA A 134 -6.69 39.65 25.26
N LEU A 135 -6.24 39.02 26.36
CA LEU A 135 -5.80 37.62 26.40
C LEU A 135 -6.54 36.87 27.51
N PRO A 136 -7.81 36.51 27.34
CA PRO A 136 -8.63 35.97 28.42
C PRO A 136 -7.98 34.81 29.16
N VAL A 137 -8.05 34.84 30.50
CA VAL A 137 -7.68 33.75 31.40
C VAL A 137 -8.96 33.05 31.83
N SER A 138 -9.29 31.98 31.12
CA SER A 138 -10.36 31.04 31.50
C SER A 138 -9.92 30.12 32.64
N PHE A 139 -10.85 29.35 33.23
CA PHE A 139 -10.51 28.36 34.26
C PHE A 139 -9.42 27.35 33.84
N ALA A 140 -9.45 26.90 32.58
CA ALA A 140 -8.41 26.01 32.05
C ALA A 140 -7.06 26.73 31.91
N THR A 141 -7.06 28.02 31.58
CA THR A 141 -5.83 28.84 31.57
C THR A 141 -5.31 29.08 32.98
N LEU A 142 -6.21 29.30 33.94
CA LEU A 142 -5.85 29.42 35.35
C LEU A 142 -5.25 28.12 35.89
N ASP A 143 -5.78 26.95 35.49
CA ASP A 143 -5.17 25.65 35.82
C ASP A 143 -3.74 25.52 35.25
N MET A 144 -3.52 25.92 33.99
CA MET A 144 -2.17 26.00 33.41
C MET A 144 -1.25 26.92 34.24
N LEU A 145 -1.73 28.11 34.62
CA LEU A 145 -0.97 29.04 35.45
C LEU A 145 -0.68 28.47 36.84
N ASN A 146 -1.63 27.76 37.45
CA ASN A 146 -1.46 27.14 38.77
C ASN A 146 -0.42 26.02 38.75
N LYS A 147 -0.43 25.17 37.71
CA LYS A 147 0.61 24.14 37.49
C LYS A 147 1.97 24.77 37.26
N ALA A 148 2.04 25.83 36.45
CA ALA A 148 3.27 26.58 36.26
C ALA A 148 3.77 27.21 37.58
N ALA A 149 2.87 27.74 38.43
CA ALA A 149 3.22 28.29 39.75
C ALA A 149 3.76 27.23 40.73
N GLN A 150 3.38 25.97 40.56
CA GLN A 150 3.93 24.80 41.27
C GLN A 150 5.28 24.35 40.71
N GLY A 151 5.72 24.95 39.60
CA GLY A 151 6.99 24.63 38.94
C GLY A 151 6.89 23.50 37.93
N GLU A 152 5.68 23.02 37.60
CA GLU A 152 5.44 22.00 36.59
C GLU A 152 5.67 22.54 35.17
N VAL A 153 6.06 21.65 34.26
CA VAL A 153 6.13 21.95 32.82
C VAL A 153 4.75 21.76 32.21
N VAL A 154 4.15 22.84 31.74
CA VAL A 154 2.80 22.83 31.16
C VAL A 154 2.91 22.73 29.63
N ALA A 155 2.12 21.83 29.04
CA ALA A 155 2.03 21.70 27.59
C ALA A 155 1.38 22.95 26.97
N PRO A 156 1.83 23.43 25.80
CA PRO A 156 1.13 24.50 25.10
C PRO A 156 -0.25 24.03 24.61
N GLU A 157 -1.26 24.89 24.74
CA GLU A 157 -2.64 24.58 24.36
C GLU A 157 -3.22 25.64 23.44
N ALA A 158 -3.97 25.25 22.41
CA ALA A 158 -4.68 26.19 21.57
C ALA A 158 -5.99 26.63 22.23
N ARG A 159 -6.29 27.93 22.16
CA ARG A 159 -7.53 28.50 22.65
C ARG A 159 -8.08 29.52 21.66
N LYS A 160 -9.41 29.56 21.53
CA LYS A 160 -10.10 30.57 20.72
C LYS A 160 -10.29 31.84 21.55
N VAL A 161 -9.76 32.96 21.06
CA VAL A 161 -9.91 34.30 21.62
C VAL A 161 -10.55 35.19 20.57
N GLY A 162 -11.82 35.54 20.79
CA GLY A 162 -12.65 36.15 19.74
C GLY A 162 -12.75 35.20 18.54
N GLU A 163 -12.27 35.66 17.38
CA GLU A 163 -12.21 34.86 16.15
C GLU A 163 -10.82 34.26 15.85
N ARG A 164 -9.84 34.48 16.73
CA ARG A 164 -8.46 34.03 16.53
C ARG A 164 -8.13 32.82 17.39
N TRP A 165 -7.37 31.89 16.83
CA TRP A 165 -6.74 30.80 17.59
C TRP A 165 -5.36 31.21 18.03
N LEU A 166 -5.11 31.10 19.34
CA LEU A 166 -3.83 31.40 19.95
C LEU A 166 -3.31 30.17 20.70
N ILE A 167 -2.00 29.97 20.69
CA ILE A 167 -1.34 28.92 21.45
C ILE A 167 -0.84 29.53 22.75
N TYR A 168 -1.47 29.11 23.85
CA TYR A 168 -1.11 29.53 25.19
C TYR A 168 0.00 28.62 25.72
N SER A 169 1.09 29.23 26.18
CA SER A 169 2.17 28.53 26.88
C SER A 169 2.45 29.25 28.19
N ALA A 170 2.60 28.49 29.27
CA ALA A 170 2.80 29.02 30.61
C ALA A 170 4.10 28.49 31.20
N ALA A 171 4.84 29.34 31.91
CA ALA A 171 6.07 28.96 32.59
C ALA A 171 6.21 29.65 33.97
N PRO A 172 6.85 28.99 34.94
CA PRO A 172 7.24 29.61 36.20
C PRO A 172 8.29 30.70 35.99
N VAL A 173 8.08 31.86 36.59
CA VAL A 173 9.10 32.91 36.67
C VAL A 173 9.96 32.66 37.92
N ARG A 174 11.25 32.40 37.70
CA ARG A 174 12.26 32.13 38.73
C ARG A 174 13.66 32.40 38.17
N ALA A 175 14.60 32.80 39.02
CA ALA A 175 15.95 33.14 38.55
C ALA A 175 16.77 31.92 38.08
N ALA A 176 16.46 30.72 38.58
CA ALA A 176 17.06 29.46 38.15
C ALA A 176 16.09 28.29 38.39
N PRO A 177 16.28 27.11 37.74
CA PRO A 177 15.37 25.97 37.89
C PRO A 177 15.16 25.48 39.33
N THR A 178 16.17 25.65 40.19
CA THR A 178 16.14 25.24 41.61
C THR A 178 15.64 26.34 42.55
N GLN A 179 15.45 27.57 42.06
CA GLN A 179 15.00 28.69 42.86
C GLN A 179 13.48 28.74 43.00
N PRO A 180 12.97 29.35 44.08
CA PRO A 180 11.54 29.48 44.29
C PRO A 180 10.87 30.24 43.14
N VAL A 181 9.69 29.77 42.75
CA VAL A 181 8.83 30.46 41.79
C VAL A 181 8.31 31.74 42.43
N VAL A 182 8.55 32.89 41.77
CA VAL A 182 8.10 34.22 42.22
C VAL A 182 6.81 34.66 41.51
N GLY A 183 6.43 33.98 40.42
CA GLY A 183 5.19 34.19 39.70
C GLY A 183 5.13 33.35 38.43
N THR A 184 4.25 33.71 37.51
CA THR A 184 4.00 32.96 36.28
C THR A 184 3.89 33.89 35.08
N LEU A 185 4.42 33.41 33.96
CA LEU A 185 4.32 34.06 32.66
C LEU A 185 3.44 33.20 31.76
N LEU A 186 2.44 33.82 31.16
CA LEU A 186 1.65 33.25 30.06
C LEU A 186 1.99 34.01 28.79
N LEU A 187 2.41 33.30 27.76
CA LEU A 187 2.58 33.84 26.42
C LEU A 187 1.51 33.27 25.50
N ALA A 188 0.94 34.11 24.66
CA ALA A 188 -0.01 33.73 23.63
C ALA A 188 0.63 33.91 22.25
N PHE A 189 0.88 32.81 21.57
CA PHE A 189 1.46 32.80 20.22
C PHE A 189 0.36 32.68 19.17
N ASP A 190 0.59 33.27 18.00
CA ASP A 190 -0.27 33.06 16.84
C ASP A 190 -0.21 31.61 16.37
N LEU A 191 -1.38 31.01 16.07
CA LEU A 191 -1.48 29.64 15.57
C LEU A 191 -0.64 29.44 14.29
N GLN A 192 -0.50 30.49 13.47
CA GLN A 192 0.31 30.49 12.26
C GLN A 192 1.76 30.08 12.52
N ARG A 193 2.32 30.37 13.71
CA ARG A 193 3.67 29.94 14.09
C ARG A 193 3.80 28.42 14.05
N LEU A 194 2.76 27.71 14.49
CA LEU A 194 2.70 26.25 14.45
C LEU A 194 2.47 25.75 13.03
N LEU A 195 1.54 26.35 12.29
CA LEU A 195 1.18 25.91 10.93
C LEU A 195 2.30 26.15 9.91
N ASN A 196 3.12 27.19 10.10
CA ASN A 196 4.26 27.52 9.26
C ASN A 196 5.44 26.55 9.46
N ALA A 197 5.47 25.82 10.60
CA ALA A 197 6.48 24.80 10.85
C ALA A 197 6.24 23.51 10.04
N LEU A 198 5.03 23.34 9.50
CA LEU A 198 4.67 22.13 8.76
C LEU A 198 5.34 22.10 7.38
N PRO A 199 6.00 20.99 7.01
CA PRO A 199 6.53 20.81 5.67
C PRO A 199 5.44 20.92 4.61
N ALA A 200 5.81 21.42 3.43
CA ALA A 200 4.90 21.44 2.29
C ALA A 200 4.43 20.01 1.96
N LEU A 201 3.11 19.86 1.81
CA LEU A 201 2.49 18.60 1.44
C LEU A 201 1.81 18.78 0.07
N PRO A 202 2.24 18.05 -0.97
CA PRO A 202 1.52 18.03 -2.25
C PRO A 202 0.08 17.57 -2.03
N ALA A 203 -0.89 18.22 -2.68
CA ALA A 203 -2.31 17.91 -2.48
C ALA A 203 -2.65 16.44 -2.80
N GLU A 204 -1.93 15.83 -3.74
CA GLU A 204 -2.10 14.44 -4.16
C GLU A 204 -1.44 13.42 -3.22
N ALA A 205 -0.50 13.85 -2.37
CA ALA A 205 0.14 12.96 -1.41
C ALA A 205 -0.86 12.53 -0.33
N GLY A 206 -1.73 13.43 0.13
CA GLY A 206 -2.76 13.08 1.09
C GLY A 206 -3.34 14.28 1.80
N GLN A 207 -4.20 14.00 2.76
CA GLN A 207 -4.79 14.98 3.65
C GLN A 207 -4.17 14.89 5.04
N VAL A 208 -3.74 16.05 5.55
CA VAL A 208 -3.34 16.23 6.95
C VAL A 208 -4.43 16.98 7.68
N VAL A 209 -4.82 16.46 8.83
CA VAL A 209 -5.71 17.13 9.78
C VAL A 209 -4.98 17.29 11.11
N LEU A 210 -4.78 18.53 11.55
CA LEU A 210 -4.26 18.83 12.88
C LEU A 210 -5.43 19.19 13.77
N SER A 211 -5.55 18.49 14.90
CA SER A 211 -6.57 18.77 15.90
C SER A 211 -6.02 18.76 17.31
N GLN A 212 -6.74 19.43 18.22
CA GLN A 212 -6.54 19.26 19.66
C GLN A 212 -7.82 18.83 20.33
N GLN A 213 -7.69 17.90 21.28
CA GLN A 213 -8.78 17.37 22.08
C GLN A 213 -8.43 17.45 23.56
N PHE A 214 -9.34 17.99 24.37
CA PHE A 214 -9.19 18.09 25.81
C PHE A 214 -10.05 17.02 26.50
N GLY A 215 -9.41 16.06 27.17
CA GLY A 215 -10.09 14.93 27.80
C GLY A 215 -11.02 14.21 26.82
N ASN A 216 -12.29 14.04 27.19
CA ASN A 216 -13.32 13.44 26.35
C ASN A 216 -14.16 14.48 25.57
N GLY A 217 -13.71 15.74 25.49
CA GLY A 217 -14.37 16.79 24.73
C GLY A 217 -14.28 16.59 23.22
N PRO A 218 -14.96 17.44 22.43
CA PRO A 218 -14.86 17.42 20.97
C PRO A 218 -13.45 17.81 20.50
N ALA A 219 -12.98 17.17 19.43
CA ALA A 219 -11.72 17.55 18.79
C ALA A 219 -11.91 18.86 18.01
N GLN A 220 -10.99 19.81 18.23
CA GLN A 220 -10.96 21.10 17.55
C GLN A 220 -9.94 21.04 16.42
N VAL A 221 -10.39 21.20 15.18
CA VAL A 221 -9.54 21.14 13.99
C VAL A 221 -8.95 22.52 13.70
N PHE A 222 -7.63 22.59 13.54
CA PHE A 222 -6.89 23.83 13.25
C PHE A 222 -6.34 23.89 11.84
N LEU A 223 -6.07 22.73 11.26
CA LEU A 223 -5.61 22.62 9.89
C LEU A 223 -6.27 21.42 9.25
N GLN A 224 -6.75 21.63 8.04
CA GLN A 224 -7.09 20.56 7.11
C GLN A 224 -6.50 20.94 5.76
N ARG A 225 -5.49 20.20 5.30
CA ARG A 225 -4.73 20.49 4.08
C ARG A 225 -4.59 19.24 3.23
N GLY A 226 -4.79 19.37 1.92
CA GLY A 226 -4.64 18.30 0.94
C GLY A 226 -5.93 17.48 0.75
N GLN A 227 -5.83 16.40 -0.03
CA GLN A 227 -6.98 15.60 -0.46
C GLN A 227 -6.86 14.14 0.01
N ALA A 228 -7.93 13.65 0.64
CA ALA A 228 -8.07 12.24 1.01
C ALA A 228 -8.71 11.47 -0.15
N ASP A 229 -8.27 10.25 -0.39
CA ASP A 229 -8.84 9.37 -1.43
C ASP A 229 -9.25 8.00 -0.85
N GLY A 230 -10.15 8.04 0.13
CA GLY A 230 -10.76 6.84 0.74
C GLY A 230 -9.79 5.90 1.48
N GLY A 231 -8.51 6.26 1.57
CA GLY A 231 -7.51 5.51 2.32
C GLY A 231 -7.81 5.49 3.82
N LYS A 232 -7.26 4.50 4.54
CA LYS A 232 -7.39 4.42 5.99
C LYS A 232 -6.69 5.62 6.63
N GLN A 233 -7.43 6.38 7.41
CA GLN A 233 -6.88 7.46 8.23
C GLN A 233 -5.98 6.87 9.31
N GLN A 234 -4.79 7.45 9.48
CA GLN A 234 -3.86 7.07 10.52
C GLN A 234 -3.54 8.26 11.43
N VAL A 235 -3.59 8.02 12.74
CA VAL A 235 -3.28 9.00 13.78
C VAL A 235 -1.79 8.89 14.13
N PHE A 236 -1.14 10.03 14.22
CA PHE A 236 0.26 10.20 14.59
C PHE A 236 0.35 11.03 15.87
N ASP A 237 1.22 10.58 16.77
CA ASP A 237 1.50 11.29 18.01
C ASP A 237 2.44 12.47 17.74
N THR A 238 2.09 13.63 18.29
CA THR A 238 2.88 14.86 18.22
C THR A 238 3.87 14.98 19.39
N GLY A 239 3.76 14.09 20.38
CA GLY A 239 4.52 14.14 21.64
C GLY A 239 3.94 15.09 22.68
N TYR A 240 2.81 15.74 22.39
CA TYR A 240 2.09 16.60 23.32
C TYR A 240 0.67 16.08 23.54
N SER A 241 0.30 15.87 24.80
CA SER A 241 -1.03 15.39 25.17
C SER A 241 -2.12 16.31 24.63
N GLY A 242 -3.13 15.73 24.02
CA GLY A 242 -4.26 16.45 23.43
C GLY A 242 -4.04 16.86 21.97
N TRP A 243 -2.80 17.01 21.50
CA TRP A 243 -2.51 17.33 20.11
C TRP A 243 -2.41 16.06 19.26
N LYS A 244 -3.23 15.96 18.21
CA LYS A 244 -3.28 14.82 17.31
C LYS A 244 -3.09 15.28 15.88
N LEU A 245 -2.25 14.55 15.15
CA LEU A 245 -2.13 14.72 13.71
C LEU A 245 -2.67 13.48 13.02
N GLU A 246 -3.62 13.68 12.12
CA GLU A 246 -4.20 12.61 11.33
C GLU A 246 -3.75 12.76 9.89
N PHE A 247 -3.31 11.67 9.28
CA PHE A 247 -2.95 11.62 7.89
C PHE A 247 -3.80 10.59 7.16
N THR A 248 -4.41 11.01 6.06
CA THR A 248 -5.18 10.16 5.17
C THR A 248 -4.52 10.14 3.79
N PRO A 249 -4.13 8.98 3.26
CA PRO A 249 -3.47 8.89 1.96
C PRO A 249 -4.32 9.47 0.82
N GLY A 250 -3.67 10.17 -0.09
CA GLY A 250 -4.27 10.75 -1.29
C GLY A 250 -4.13 9.84 -2.52
N PRO A 251 -4.68 10.27 -3.67
CA PRO A 251 -4.68 9.47 -4.89
C PRO A 251 -3.27 9.23 -5.44
N GLY A 252 -2.33 10.15 -5.19
CA GLY A 252 -0.94 10.06 -5.64
C GLY A 252 -0.10 9.03 -4.89
N LEU A 253 -0.58 8.49 -3.75
CA LEU A 253 0.09 7.42 -3.01
C LEU A 253 -0.37 6.02 -3.40
N LYS A 254 -1.25 5.88 -4.41
CA LYS A 254 -1.61 4.57 -4.96
C LYS A 254 -0.39 3.93 -5.60
N THR A 255 0.21 2.97 -4.90
CA THR A 255 1.35 2.21 -5.43
C THR A 255 0.84 1.24 -6.48
N SER A 256 1.36 1.37 -7.70
CA SER A 256 1.12 0.41 -8.77
C SER A 256 1.80 -0.92 -8.43
N PRO A 257 1.24 -2.08 -8.84
CA PRO A 257 1.87 -3.37 -8.61
C PRO A 257 3.29 -3.39 -9.18
N SER A 258 4.21 -4.03 -8.46
CA SER A 258 5.63 -4.07 -8.83
C SER A 258 5.81 -4.63 -10.25
N VAL A 259 6.25 -3.77 -11.18
CA VAL A 259 6.48 -4.13 -12.58
C VAL A 259 7.48 -5.28 -12.70
N VAL A 260 8.47 -5.33 -11.80
CA VAL A 260 9.49 -6.40 -11.77
C VAL A 260 8.86 -7.75 -11.44
N LEU A 261 7.93 -7.81 -10.47
CA LEU A 261 7.21 -9.05 -10.14
C LEU A 261 6.27 -9.49 -11.28
N LEU A 262 5.63 -8.53 -11.96
CA LEU A 262 4.79 -8.82 -13.13
C LEU A 262 5.62 -9.34 -14.33
N LEU A 263 6.79 -8.74 -14.59
CA LEU A 263 7.71 -9.23 -15.61
C LEU A 263 8.23 -10.62 -15.28
N LEU A 264 8.57 -10.88 -14.02
CA LEU A 264 9.00 -12.20 -13.57
C LEU A 264 7.87 -13.24 -13.74
N ALA A 265 6.64 -12.89 -13.38
CA ALA A 265 5.48 -13.75 -13.60
C ALA A 265 5.26 -14.05 -15.10
N LEU A 266 5.43 -13.05 -15.96
CA LEU A 266 5.34 -13.21 -17.42
C LEU A 266 6.40 -14.17 -17.96
N VAL A 267 7.66 -14.02 -17.53
CA VAL A 267 8.77 -14.89 -17.95
C VAL A 267 8.53 -16.34 -17.52
N ILE A 268 8.05 -16.55 -16.29
CA ILE A 268 7.76 -17.90 -15.76
C ILE A 268 6.59 -18.54 -16.51
N ALA A 269 5.52 -17.79 -16.79
CA ALA A 269 4.41 -18.27 -17.60
C ALA A 269 4.87 -18.67 -19.01
N ALA A 270 5.66 -17.81 -19.67
CA ALA A 270 6.20 -18.09 -21.01
C ALA A 270 7.10 -19.33 -21.02
N ALA A 271 7.99 -19.47 -20.03
CA ALA A 271 8.87 -20.64 -19.90
C ALA A 271 8.07 -21.94 -19.69
N GLY A 272 7.02 -21.91 -18.86
CA GLY A 272 6.14 -23.06 -18.63
C GLY A 272 5.42 -23.51 -19.90
N VAL A 273 4.89 -22.56 -20.68
CA VAL A 273 4.24 -22.82 -21.97
C VAL A 273 5.22 -23.42 -22.99
N LEU A 274 6.39 -22.82 -23.15
CA LEU A 274 7.42 -23.30 -24.08
C LEU A 274 7.90 -24.72 -23.73
N LEU A 275 8.12 -25.00 -22.44
CA LEU A 275 8.49 -26.34 -21.97
C LEU A 275 7.37 -27.36 -22.20
N GLY A 276 6.11 -26.95 -22.06
CA GLY A 276 4.95 -27.77 -22.38
C GLY A 276 4.87 -28.14 -23.86
N LEU A 277 5.04 -27.15 -24.74
CA LEU A 277 5.08 -27.36 -26.19
C LEU A 277 6.20 -28.32 -26.58
N HIS A 278 7.43 -28.11 -26.08
CA HIS A 278 8.58 -28.96 -26.39
C HIS A 278 8.40 -30.41 -25.93
N ARG A 279 7.78 -30.63 -24.76
CA ARG A 279 7.46 -31.99 -24.28
C ARG A 279 6.38 -32.65 -25.12
N SER A 280 5.38 -31.89 -25.56
CA SER A 280 4.34 -32.39 -26.45
C SER A 280 4.92 -32.86 -27.79
N GLU A 281 5.79 -32.06 -28.40
CA GLU A 281 6.47 -32.43 -29.65
C GLU A 281 7.32 -33.70 -29.50
N ARG A 282 8.14 -33.77 -28.45
CA ARG A 282 8.95 -34.98 -28.18
C ARG A 282 8.10 -36.22 -27.92
N ALA A 283 6.96 -36.07 -27.25
CA ALA A 283 6.04 -37.17 -27.03
C ALA A 283 5.38 -37.63 -28.34
N LEU A 284 5.02 -36.68 -29.21
CA LEU A 284 4.48 -36.98 -30.54
C LEU A 284 5.51 -37.71 -31.40
N GLN A 285 6.76 -37.23 -31.45
CA GLN A 285 7.86 -37.89 -32.16
C GLN A 285 8.10 -39.33 -31.68
N ARG A 286 8.10 -39.56 -30.36
CA ARG A 286 8.26 -40.92 -29.81
C ARG A 286 7.12 -41.85 -30.22
N ARG A 287 5.89 -41.36 -30.23
CA ARG A 287 4.71 -42.13 -30.68
C ARG A 287 4.81 -42.48 -32.17
N ILE A 288 5.19 -41.50 -33.00
CA ILE A 288 5.41 -41.72 -34.44
C ILE A 288 6.50 -42.77 -34.68
N CYS A 289 7.64 -42.70 -33.99
CA CYS A 289 8.71 -43.69 -34.11
C CYS A 289 8.30 -45.08 -33.64
N ALA A 290 7.49 -45.18 -32.57
CA ALA A 290 6.98 -46.45 -32.08
C ALA A 290 6.02 -47.09 -33.09
N ASP A 291 5.09 -46.31 -33.64
CA ASP A 291 4.16 -46.76 -34.68
C ASP A 291 4.91 -47.17 -35.96
N ALA A 292 5.95 -46.44 -36.36
CA ALA A 292 6.78 -46.78 -37.52
C ALA A 292 7.49 -48.14 -37.36
N ARG A 293 8.00 -48.45 -36.16
CA ARG A 293 8.62 -49.77 -35.88
C ARG A 293 7.60 -50.90 -35.89
N GLN A 294 6.39 -50.66 -35.41
CA GLN A 294 5.31 -51.66 -35.45
C GLN A 294 4.87 -51.95 -36.89
N LEU A 295 4.80 -50.91 -37.74
CA LEU A 295 4.55 -51.08 -39.18
C LEU A 295 5.66 -51.87 -39.88
N ASP A 296 6.93 -51.62 -39.56
CA ASP A 296 8.07 -52.38 -40.10
C ASP A 296 8.01 -53.87 -39.69
N GLN A 297 7.69 -54.15 -38.44
CA GLN A 297 7.50 -55.53 -37.94
C GLN A 297 6.35 -56.25 -38.66
N LEU A 298 5.21 -55.58 -38.86
CA LEU A 298 4.08 -56.14 -39.61
C LEU A 298 4.45 -56.44 -41.06
N LEU A 299 5.20 -55.54 -41.71
CA LEU A 299 5.65 -55.76 -43.08
C LEU A 299 6.60 -56.97 -43.18
N GLN A 300 7.50 -57.13 -42.20
CA GLN A 300 8.39 -58.28 -42.12
C GLN A 300 7.63 -59.59 -41.86
N GLU A 301 6.65 -59.61 -40.96
CA GLU A 301 5.85 -60.80 -40.67
C GLU A 301 4.96 -61.20 -41.86
N LEU A 302 4.41 -60.22 -42.59
CA LEU A 302 3.66 -60.46 -43.82
C LEU A 302 4.56 -60.97 -44.95
N SER A 303 5.77 -60.43 -45.10
CA SER A 303 6.75 -60.90 -46.11
C SER A 303 7.23 -62.33 -45.84
N ARG A 304 7.16 -62.79 -44.59
CA ARG A 304 7.48 -64.16 -44.15
C ARG A 304 6.30 -65.12 -44.27
N GLY A 305 5.18 -64.69 -44.86
CA GLY A 305 4.04 -65.55 -45.21
C GLY A 305 3.12 -65.93 -44.04
N LYS A 306 3.21 -65.25 -42.89
CA LYS A 306 2.30 -65.48 -41.75
C LYS A 306 1.13 -64.48 -41.79
N ALA A 307 -0.10 -64.98 -41.68
CA ALA A 307 -1.29 -64.13 -41.55
C ALA A 307 -1.33 -63.51 -40.14
N VAL A 308 -1.21 -62.18 -40.06
CA VAL A 308 -1.18 -61.44 -38.78
C VAL A 308 -2.52 -60.73 -38.55
N LYS A 309 -3.00 -60.77 -37.30
CA LYS A 309 -4.23 -60.12 -36.83
C LYS A 309 -4.01 -58.60 -36.75
N PRO A 310 -4.95 -57.75 -37.19
CA PRO A 310 -4.72 -56.30 -37.22
C PRO A 310 -4.58 -55.75 -35.79
N PHE A 311 -3.43 -55.15 -35.48
CA PHE A 311 -3.23 -54.39 -34.24
C PHE A 311 -3.67 -52.93 -34.44
N GLY A 312 -4.23 -52.32 -33.39
CA GLY A 312 -4.55 -50.90 -33.36
C GLY A 312 -3.29 -50.06 -33.18
N LEU A 313 -2.87 -49.34 -34.22
CA LEU A 313 -1.79 -48.35 -34.15
C LEU A 313 -2.20 -47.15 -33.28
N SER A 314 -1.23 -46.50 -32.64
CA SER A 314 -1.51 -45.41 -31.68
C SER A 314 -1.98 -44.12 -32.35
N LEU A 315 -1.64 -43.91 -33.62
CA LEU A 315 -2.17 -42.85 -34.48
C LEU A 315 -3.33 -43.36 -35.36
N PRO A 316 -4.54 -42.79 -35.24
CA PRO A 316 -5.69 -43.19 -36.06
C PRO A 316 -5.52 -42.87 -37.56
N ALA A 317 -4.55 -42.04 -37.94
CA ALA A 317 -4.21 -41.81 -39.35
C ALA A 317 -3.44 -42.98 -39.98
N LEU A 318 -2.65 -43.73 -39.19
CA LEU A 318 -1.84 -44.86 -39.68
C LEU A 318 -2.62 -46.19 -39.64
N SER A 319 -3.71 -46.26 -38.88
CA SER A 319 -4.60 -47.43 -38.84
C SER A 319 -5.24 -47.72 -40.21
N GLY A 320 -5.51 -46.68 -41.01
CA GLY A 320 -6.01 -46.82 -42.38
C GLY A 320 -5.01 -47.53 -43.31
N LEU A 321 -3.71 -47.25 -43.17
CA LEU A 321 -2.65 -47.93 -43.93
C LEU A 321 -2.48 -49.40 -43.48
N ALA A 322 -2.55 -49.67 -42.17
CA ALA A 322 -2.51 -51.03 -41.65
C ALA A 322 -3.70 -51.89 -42.14
N GLN A 323 -4.90 -51.31 -42.23
CA GLN A 323 -6.09 -51.99 -42.76
C GLN A 323 -6.02 -52.25 -44.27
N ALA A 324 -5.36 -51.37 -45.03
CA ALA A 324 -5.13 -51.56 -46.46
C ALA A 324 -4.13 -52.70 -46.71
N LEU A 325 -3.03 -52.75 -45.95
CA LEU A 325 -2.02 -53.81 -46.04
C LEU A 325 -2.57 -55.18 -45.62
N ALA A 326 -3.37 -55.25 -44.54
CA ALA A 326 -4.03 -56.49 -44.12
C ALA A 326 -5.02 -57.03 -45.17
N ARG A 327 -5.70 -56.14 -45.90
CA ARG A 327 -6.58 -56.54 -47.02
C ARG A 327 -5.80 -57.11 -48.21
N VAL A 328 -4.60 -56.60 -48.48
CA VAL A 328 -3.74 -57.12 -49.54
C VAL A 328 -3.22 -58.52 -49.18
N SER A 329 -2.79 -58.75 -47.92
CA SER A 329 -2.28 -60.06 -47.50
C SER A 329 -3.33 -61.18 -47.52
N LEU A 330 -4.59 -60.85 -47.23
CA LEU A 330 -5.72 -61.78 -47.31
C LEU A 330 -6.04 -62.22 -48.74
N ARG A 331 -5.65 -61.44 -49.76
CA ARG A 331 -5.91 -61.75 -51.17
C ARG A 331 -4.87 -62.71 -51.79
N SER A 332 -3.72 -62.88 -51.14
CA SER A 332 -2.59 -63.69 -51.62
C SER A 332 -2.55 -65.14 -51.09
N GLN A 333 -3.55 -65.59 -50.32
CA GLN A 333 -3.68 -67.01 -49.95
C GLN A 333 -4.34 -67.82 -51.09
N PRO A 334 -3.66 -68.82 -51.68
CA PRO A 334 -4.31 -69.73 -52.62
C PRO A 334 -5.28 -70.65 -51.88
N GLN A 335 -6.52 -70.75 -52.39
CA GLN A 335 -7.51 -71.72 -51.94
C GLN A 335 -6.98 -73.15 -52.17
N ALA A 336 -6.73 -73.89 -51.08
CA ALA A 336 -6.66 -75.34 -51.14
C ALA A 336 -8.07 -75.91 -51.00
N VAL A 337 -8.53 -76.64 -52.02
CA VAL A 337 -9.77 -77.42 -52.06
C VAL A 337 -9.43 -78.73 -52.80
N PRO A 338 -10.02 -79.88 -52.46
CA PRO A 338 -10.57 -80.34 -51.19
C PRO A 338 -9.70 -81.42 -50.52
#